data_AF-E6NAM8-F1
#
_entry.id   AF-E6NAM8-F1
#
_cell.length_a   1.000
_cell.length_b   1.000
_cell.length_c   1.000
_cell.angle_alpha   90.00
_cell.angle_beta   90.00
_cell.angle_gamma   90.00
#
_symmetry.space_group_name_H-M   'P 1'
#
loop_
_entity.id
_entity.type
_entity.pdbx_description
1 polymer ?
#
loop_
_entity_poly.entity_id
_entity_poly.type
_entity_poly.pdbx_seq_one_letter_code
_entity_poly.pdbx_strand_id
1 'polypeptide(L)'
;MSSYAMSGPSRRNVLKYLTTGVVAGVVAGVAGYSIGSSSAPIKTITESRTATVTQTQTVGGGTVTVGGTTVHHTQTVTVTQTPTPTRPSPPAGRTEVRLGVLAPLAAREGKVQENAARLAVEEVNAAGGILGLPVKLVVADDKLSADAAVSEFRRLVTAEKVDAVIGGFSSGVMTATMEPMAELKTIFFADASSPGHSRMVGANYAKYKYWFRVTQNNGVTFALDGAEQIDFLKRNGVSIDKVYIIRDEHVWVDDWEPLLTKLLKDRKVDVVKSVKIPRGFNEYEPLILEANNLGAQAIFMMLAISGTGDVLAKQWANLKLPLLLIGHDLAAIDLGFWEKTGGACEYEIFMADGGVIQTAPPTPTAKKFIDSYTKRYGYPPEAHQGYGAYDAVYIYKAAVEMAAADGVKNPFDSDTLVPYIEKFTYGNPFVATRKVAFYPKGAWGPDGTRADHDLVWGDDYVKNWMAQWQNGKQVVISPSWLANADLKLPPWFK
;
A
#
# COMPACT_ATOMS: atom_id res chain seq x y z
N MET A 1 -12.55 19.82 26.14
CA MET A 1 -11.52 19.95 27.18
C MET A 1 -10.84 18.60 27.37
N SER A 2 -9.54 18.54 27.07
CA SER A 2 -8.49 17.63 27.57
C SER A 2 -7.53 17.31 26.42
N SER A 3 -6.44 18.08 26.35
CA SER A 3 -5.36 17.97 25.39
C SER A 3 -4.26 17.07 25.95
N TYR A 4 -3.89 16.00 25.26
CA TYR A 4 -2.69 15.23 25.56
C TYR A 4 -1.56 15.70 24.63
N ALA A 5 -0.65 16.51 25.18
CA ALA A 5 0.60 16.90 24.53
C ALA A 5 1.73 16.00 25.06
N MET A 6 2.40 15.26 24.17
CA MET A 6 3.64 14.55 24.51
C MET A 6 4.84 15.44 24.17
N SER A 7 5.58 15.83 25.21
CA SER A 7 6.83 16.59 25.11
C SER A 7 8.01 15.65 24.85
N GLY A 8 8.77 15.91 23.78
CA GLY A 8 10.06 15.25 23.51
C GLY A 8 11.24 15.99 24.17
N PRO A 9 12.34 15.31 24.52
CA PRO A 9 13.50 15.95 25.12
C PRO A 9 14.38 16.72 24.11
N SER A 10 14.96 17.82 24.61
CA SER A 10 15.68 18.89 23.90
C SER A 10 17.12 18.55 23.45
N ARG A 11 17.54 19.20 22.36
CA ARG A 11 18.91 19.27 21.79
C ARG A 11 19.96 19.84 22.75
N ARG A 12 21.15 19.22 22.84
CA ARG A 12 22.46 19.92 23.03
C ARG A 12 23.69 19.02 22.73
N ASN A 13 24.56 19.55 21.85
CA ASN A 13 26.01 19.30 21.65
C ASN A 13 26.47 18.02 20.90
N VAL A 14 27.50 17.96 20.03
CA VAL A 14 28.17 18.80 19.01
C VAL A 14 29.34 17.94 18.46
N LEU A 15 29.57 17.95 17.13
CA LEU A 15 30.74 17.57 16.32
C LEU A 15 31.67 16.39 16.71
N LYS A 16 31.90 15.46 15.77
CA LYS A 16 33.24 14.93 15.42
C LYS A 16 33.27 14.45 13.95
N TYR A 17 34.42 14.71 13.31
CA TYR A 17 34.65 14.80 11.87
C TYR A 17 34.55 13.50 11.06
N LEU A 18 34.16 13.68 9.79
CA LEU A 18 34.26 12.76 8.66
C LEU A 18 35.72 12.42 8.30
N THR A 19 35.99 11.15 8.01
CA THR A 19 36.94 10.78 6.95
C THR A 19 36.39 9.56 6.21
N THR A 20 35.93 9.79 4.98
CA THR A 20 35.41 8.79 4.05
C THR A 20 36.56 8.14 3.31
N GLY A 21 36.71 6.82 3.40
CA GLY A 21 37.59 6.03 2.55
C GLY A 21 36.76 4.99 1.81
N VAL A 22 36.59 5.19 0.50
CA VAL A 22 35.84 4.32 -0.40
C VAL A 22 36.59 3.02 -0.62
N VAL A 23 35.96 1.88 -0.32
CA VAL A 23 36.20 0.61 -1.00
C VAL A 23 34.84 0.06 -1.44
N ALA A 24 34.52 0.29 -2.71
CA ALA A 24 33.36 -0.29 -3.37
C ALA A 24 33.65 -1.76 -3.72
N GLY A 25 32.76 -2.67 -3.33
CA GLY A 25 32.84 -4.08 -3.73
C GLY A 25 31.84 -4.99 -3.02
N VAL A 26 30.65 -5.13 -3.62
CA VAL A 26 29.74 -6.30 -3.56
C VAL A 26 29.22 -6.76 -2.18
N VAL A 27 28.00 -6.35 -1.81
CA VAL A 27 26.94 -7.26 -1.31
C VAL A 27 25.57 -6.71 -1.74
N ALA A 28 24.94 -7.38 -2.70
CA ALA A 28 23.51 -7.29 -2.94
C ALA A 28 22.87 -8.55 -2.33
N GLY A 29 21.84 -8.40 -1.52
CA GLY A 29 20.97 -9.50 -1.11
C GLY A 29 20.58 -9.51 0.37
N VAL A 30 19.26 -9.60 0.59
CA VAL A 30 18.57 -10.06 1.81
C VAL A 30 18.49 -9.06 2.97
N ALA A 31 17.43 -8.24 2.97
CA ALA A 31 16.88 -7.71 4.23
C ALA A 31 16.14 -8.86 4.93
N GLY A 32 16.90 -9.69 5.64
CA GLY A 32 16.41 -10.79 6.46
C GLY A 32 16.21 -10.32 7.90
N TYR A 33 15.04 -10.60 8.43
CA TYR A 33 14.76 -10.55 9.86
C TYR A 33 15.64 -11.59 10.58
N SER A 34 16.48 -11.16 11.52
CA SER A 34 17.36 -12.06 12.30
C SER A 34 17.00 -12.01 13.78
N ILE A 35 16.53 -13.13 14.34
CA ILE A 35 16.41 -13.37 15.79
C ILE A 35 17.51 -14.39 16.18
N GLY A 36 18.33 -14.06 17.20
CA GLY A 36 19.30 -14.99 17.83
C GLY A 36 18.58 -16.04 18.70
N SER A 37 19.19 -17.14 19.15
CA SER A 37 20.58 -17.40 19.51
C SER A 37 20.82 -18.92 19.60
N SER A 38 22.03 -19.39 19.26
CA SER A 38 22.60 -20.59 19.86
C SER A 38 24.13 -20.58 19.75
N SER A 39 24.80 -21.06 20.80
CA SER A 39 26.24 -21.05 21.02
C SER A 39 26.91 -22.30 20.44
N ALA A 40 27.86 -22.13 19.52
CA ALA A 40 28.75 -23.20 19.02
C ALA A 40 30.08 -22.60 18.48
N PRO A 41 31.16 -23.39 18.32
CA PRO A 41 32.54 -22.94 18.51
C PRO A 41 33.13 -22.14 17.34
N ILE A 42 34.00 -21.19 17.69
CA ILE A 42 34.68 -20.23 16.81
C ILE A 42 35.87 -20.90 16.13
N LYS A 43 36.00 -20.76 14.80
CA LYS A 43 37.24 -21.05 14.06
C LYS A 43 37.89 -19.73 13.61
N THR A 44 39.11 -19.49 14.06
CA THR A 44 39.91 -18.31 13.69
C THR A 44 40.71 -18.60 12.43
N ILE A 45 40.65 -17.70 11.44
CA ILE A 45 41.52 -17.72 10.26
C ILE A 45 42.27 -16.39 10.21
N THR A 46 43.57 -16.42 9.95
CA THR A 46 44.42 -15.22 9.82
C THR A 46 44.87 -15.09 8.37
N GLU A 47 44.57 -13.96 7.73
CA GLU A 47 45.15 -13.58 6.43
C GLU A 47 46.03 -12.34 6.57
N SER A 48 47.13 -12.29 5.82
CA SER A 48 48.01 -11.12 5.70
C SER A 48 47.88 -10.53 4.29
N ARG A 49 47.77 -9.20 4.17
CA ARG A 49 47.72 -8.50 2.87
C ARG A 49 48.69 -7.31 2.84
N THR A 50 49.22 -7.02 1.65
CA THR A 50 50.15 -5.90 1.41
C THR A 50 49.46 -4.83 0.58
N ALA A 51 49.60 -3.56 0.97
CA ALA A 51 49.13 -2.42 0.19
C ALA A 51 50.28 -1.41 -0.01
N THR A 52 50.35 -0.80 -1.19
CA THR A 52 51.31 0.27 -1.51
C THR A 52 50.57 1.60 -1.51
N VAL A 53 51.06 2.57 -0.73
CA VAL A 53 50.48 3.92 -0.66
C VAL A 53 51.42 4.90 -1.34
N THR A 54 50.94 5.62 -2.36
CA THR A 54 51.68 6.70 -3.01
C THR A 54 51.11 8.03 -2.55
N GLN A 55 51.91 8.84 -1.86
CA GLN A 55 51.55 10.23 -1.56
C GLN A 55 52.00 11.15 -2.70
N THR A 56 51.14 12.08 -3.10
CA THR A 56 51.52 13.20 -3.99
C THR A 56 51.31 14.50 -3.22
N GLN A 57 52.31 15.38 -3.24
CA GLN A 57 52.21 16.72 -2.67
C GLN A 57 52.43 17.75 -3.79
N THR A 58 51.63 18.82 -3.77
CA THR A 58 51.75 19.94 -4.72
C THR A 58 52.23 21.15 -3.95
N VAL A 59 53.34 21.76 -4.37
CA VAL A 59 53.81 23.05 -3.84
C VAL A 59 54.11 23.98 -5.01
N GLY A 60 53.42 25.12 -5.05
CA GLY A 60 53.74 26.23 -5.97
C GLY A 60 53.66 25.91 -7.45
N GLY A 61 52.50 25.47 -7.96
CA GLY A 61 52.19 25.47 -9.39
C GLY A 61 52.77 24.35 -10.26
N GLY A 62 53.45 23.35 -9.69
CA GLY A 62 53.86 22.12 -10.39
C GLY A 62 53.76 20.90 -9.49
N THR A 63 53.36 19.75 -10.06
CA THR A 63 53.27 18.46 -9.34
C THR A 63 54.60 17.71 -9.43
N VAL A 64 55.17 17.31 -8.29
CA VAL A 64 56.33 16.40 -8.24
C VAL A 64 55.94 15.16 -7.44
N THR A 65 56.10 13.99 -8.04
CA THR A 65 55.93 12.68 -7.37
C THR A 65 57.23 12.29 -6.69
N VAL A 66 57.22 12.11 -5.36
CA VAL A 66 58.35 11.54 -4.61
C VAL A 66 58.02 10.08 -4.27
N GLY A 67 58.99 9.19 -4.48
CA GLY A 67 58.83 7.72 -4.51
C GLY A 67 58.06 7.09 -3.35
N GLY A 68 57.28 6.04 -3.67
CA GLY A 68 56.42 5.33 -2.73
C GLY A 68 57.19 4.45 -1.75
N THR A 69 56.76 4.46 -0.48
CA THR A 69 57.24 3.53 0.55
C THR A 69 56.17 2.46 0.80
N THR A 70 56.53 1.19 0.68
CA THR A 70 55.65 0.06 1.03
C THR A 70 55.65 -0.10 2.56
N VAL A 71 54.48 0.00 3.18
CA VAL A 71 54.30 -0.25 4.62
C VAL A 71 53.52 -1.56 4.78
N HIS A 72 54.10 -2.55 5.45
CA HIS A 72 53.41 -3.78 5.80
C HIS A 72 52.55 -3.55 7.04
N HIS A 73 51.22 -3.65 6.90
CA HIS A 73 50.29 -3.56 8.02
C HIS A 73 49.57 -4.91 8.16
N THR A 74 49.81 -5.62 9.27
CA THR A 74 49.12 -6.87 9.57
C THR A 74 47.85 -6.55 10.36
N GLN A 75 46.68 -6.66 9.74
CA GLN A 75 45.39 -6.62 10.45
C GLN A 75 44.89 -8.03 10.71
N THR A 76 44.60 -8.35 11.97
CA THR A 76 43.88 -9.56 12.35
C THR A 76 42.37 -9.29 12.24
N VAL A 77 41.71 -9.90 11.25
CA VAL A 77 40.25 -9.83 11.11
C VAL A 77 39.66 -11.12 11.69
N THR A 78 38.91 -11.00 12.78
CA THR A 78 38.10 -12.11 13.31
C THR A 78 36.80 -12.19 12.53
N VAL A 79 36.67 -13.16 11.63
CA VAL A 79 35.41 -13.43 10.93
C VAL A 79 34.56 -14.39 11.78
N THR A 80 33.52 -13.87 12.42
CA THR A 80 32.47 -14.69 13.02
C THR A 80 31.59 -15.23 11.88
N GLN A 81 31.78 -16.49 11.48
CA GLN A 81 30.79 -17.16 10.63
C GLN A 81 29.57 -17.50 11.51
N THR A 82 28.50 -16.73 11.36
CA THR A 82 27.18 -17.16 11.85
C THR A 82 26.82 -18.43 11.07
N PRO A 83 26.46 -19.55 11.73
CA PRO A 83 25.96 -20.72 11.00
C PRO A 83 24.81 -20.27 10.10
N THR A 84 24.85 -20.66 8.82
CA THR A 84 23.70 -20.48 7.93
C THR A 84 22.50 -21.11 8.63
N PRO A 85 21.42 -20.35 8.95
CA PRO A 85 20.26 -20.95 9.57
C PRO A 85 19.81 -22.10 8.66
N THR A 86 19.74 -23.31 9.22
CA THR A 86 19.16 -24.46 8.52
C THR A 86 17.74 -24.05 8.16
N ARG A 87 17.51 -23.78 6.87
CA ARG A 87 16.20 -23.40 6.36
C ARG A 87 15.22 -24.51 6.76
N PRO A 88 14.09 -24.19 7.41
CA PRO A 88 13.11 -25.20 7.76
C PRO A 88 12.71 -25.97 6.50
N SER A 89 12.81 -27.30 6.54
CA SER A 89 12.38 -28.16 5.44
C SER A 89 10.85 -28.21 5.38
N PRO A 90 10.26 -28.31 4.17
CA PRO A 90 8.81 -28.37 4.04
C PRO A 90 8.27 -29.68 4.64
N PRO A 91 6.99 -29.74 5.06
CA PRO A 91 6.34 -30.98 5.49
C PRO A 91 6.42 -32.05 4.39
N ALA A 92 6.65 -33.30 4.79
CA ALA A 92 6.79 -34.42 3.86
C ALA A 92 5.58 -34.56 2.92
N GLY A 93 5.84 -34.75 1.62
CA GLY A 93 4.83 -34.99 0.58
C GLY A 93 4.27 -33.75 -0.12
N ARG A 94 4.65 -32.54 0.32
CA ARG A 94 4.26 -31.29 -0.34
C ARG A 94 5.26 -30.90 -1.43
N THR A 95 4.77 -30.61 -2.63
CA THR A 95 5.62 -30.30 -3.80
C THR A 95 5.59 -28.84 -4.25
N GLU A 96 4.56 -28.08 -3.86
CA GLU A 96 4.41 -26.67 -4.21
C GLU A 96 3.53 -25.91 -3.20
N VAL A 97 3.56 -24.58 -3.28
CA VAL A 97 2.60 -23.67 -2.64
C VAL A 97 1.69 -23.10 -3.70
N ARG A 98 0.39 -23.02 -3.45
CA ARG A 98 -0.59 -22.53 -4.42
C ARG A 98 -1.29 -21.29 -3.88
N LEU A 99 -1.19 -20.17 -4.58
CA LEU A 99 -1.88 -18.94 -4.23
C LEU A 99 -2.95 -18.63 -5.28
N GLY A 100 -4.17 -18.37 -4.81
CA GLY A 100 -5.29 -17.95 -5.64
C GLY A 100 -5.34 -16.44 -5.82
N VAL A 101 -5.70 -15.97 -7.02
CA VAL A 101 -6.15 -14.60 -7.26
C VAL A 101 -7.59 -14.66 -7.72
N LEU A 102 -8.49 -14.05 -6.96
CA LEU A 102 -9.90 -13.89 -7.33
C LEU A 102 -10.13 -12.41 -7.64
N ALA A 103 -10.33 -12.06 -8.90
CA ALA A 103 -10.41 -10.67 -9.33
C ALA A 103 -11.25 -10.50 -10.60
N PRO A 104 -11.75 -9.30 -10.90
CA PRO A 104 -12.47 -9.03 -12.14
C PRO A 104 -11.49 -8.85 -13.31
N LEU A 105 -11.16 -9.93 -14.02
CA LEU A 105 -10.03 -9.92 -14.97
C LEU A 105 -10.27 -9.10 -16.23
N ALA A 106 -11.54 -8.79 -16.54
CA ALA A 106 -11.92 -7.87 -17.61
C ALA A 106 -11.75 -6.39 -17.20
N ALA A 107 -11.60 -6.11 -15.91
CA ALA A 107 -11.35 -4.77 -15.39
C ALA A 107 -9.85 -4.53 -15.19
N ARG A 108 -9.45 -3.26 -15.30
CA ARG A 108 -8.06 -2.83 -15.13
C ARG A 108 -7.52 -3.24 -13.76
N GLU A 109 -8.33 -3.03 -12.72
CA GLU A 109 -7.99 -3.30 -11.32
C GLU A 109 -7.64 -4.77 -11.12
N GLY A 110 -8.48 -5.68 -11.63
CA GLY A 110 -8.24 -7.12 -11.54
C GLY A 110 -7.02 -7.57 -12.33
N LYS A 111 -6.76 -6.95 -13.50
CA LYS A 111 -5.53 -7.25 -14.26
C LYS A 111 -4.27 -6.80 -13.53
N VAL A 112 -4.31 -5.64 -12.87
CA VAL A 112 -3.19 -5.14 -12.07
C VAL A 112 -2.92 -6.05 -10.88
N GLN A 113 -3.96 -6.55 -10.19
CA GLN A 113 -3.81 -7.53 -9.11
C GLN A 113 -3.14 -8.83 -9.58
N GLU A 114 -3.62 -9.40 -10.69
CA GLU A 114 -3.06 -10.60 -11.27
C GLU A 114 -1.57 -10.41 -11.59
N ASN A 115 -1.25 -9.34 -12.32
CA ASN A 115 0.11 -9.03 -12.75
C ASN A 115 1.05 -8.80 -11.57
N ALA A 116 0.59 -8.14 -10.52
CA ALA A 116 1.39 -7.84 -9.33
C ALA A 116 1.65 -9.09 -8.48
N ALA A 117 0.61 -9.90 -8.22
CA ALA A 117 0.77 -11.18 -7.53
C ALA A 117 1.69 -12.14 -8.31
N ARG A 118 1.56 -12.17 -9.64
CA ARG A 118 2.42 -12.98 -10.52
C ARG A 118 3.88 -12.54 -10.45
N LEU A 119 4.14 -11.23 -10.50
CA LEU A 119 5.49 -10.68 -10.35
C LEU A 119 6.08 -11.06 -8.98
N ALA A 120 5.32 -10.91 -7.89
CA ALA A 120 5.77 -11.29 -6.55
C ALA A 120 6.10 -12.80 -6.46
N VAL A 121 5.25 -13.66 -7.02
CA VAL A 121 5.48 -15.11 -7.07
C VAL A 121 6.75 -15.46 -7.83
N GLU A 122 7.01 -14.81 -8.96
CA GLU A 122 8.23 -15.02 -9.74
C GLU A 122 9.48 -14.61 -8.96
N GLU A 123 9.45 -13.47 -8.27
CA GLU A 123 10.55 -13.04 -7.41
C GLU A 123 10.77 -14.00 -6.23
N VAL A 124 9.70 -14.47 -5.59
CA VAL A 124 9.77 -15.47 -4.52
C VAL A 124 10.36 -16.79 -5.02
N ASN A 125 9.95 -17.26 -6.21
CA ASN A 125 10.48 -18.47 -6.81
C ASN A 125 11.95 -18.34 -7.20
N ALA A 126 12.36 -17.20 -7.76
CA ALA A 126 13.76 -16.90 -8.05
C ALA A 126 14.62 -16.90 -6.77
N ALA A 127 14.03 -16.56 -5.62
CA ALA A 127 14.66 -16.64 -4.30
C ALA A 127 14.55 -18.03 -3.63
N GLY A 128 14.21 -19.08 -4.37
CA GLY A 128 14.11 -20.45 -3.86
C GLY A 128 12.78 -20.79 -3.17
N GLY A 129 11.72 -20.05 -3.51
CA GLY A 129 10.35 -20.37 -3.12
C GLY A 129 10.03 -20.10 -1.64
N ILE A 130 9.00 -20.77 -1.12
CA ILE A 130 8.61 -20.74 0.30
C ILE A 130 9.00 -22.07 0.92
N LEU A 131 9.91 -22.05 1.90
CA LEU A 131 10.51 -23.26 2.48
C LEU A 131 11.06 -24.27 1.44
N GLY A 132 11.54 -23.77 0.30
CA GLY A 132 12.10 -24.59 -0.79
C GLY A 132 11.07 -25.05 -1.81
N LEU A 133 9.79 -24.78 -1.56
CA LEU A 133 8.71 -25.15 -2.46
C LEU A 133 8.47 -24.03 -3.49
N PRO A 134 8.36 -24.36 -4.79
CA PRO A 134 7.91 -23.41 -5.79
C PRO A 134 6.48 -22.96 -5.49
N VAL A 135 6.19 -21.70 -5.79
CA VAL A 135 4.86 -21.09 -5.66
C VAL A 135 4.20 -21.05 -7.03
N LYS A 136 2.97 -21.54 -7.12
CA LYS A 136 2.12 -21.50 -8.30
C LYS A 136 0.97 -20.54 -8.06
N LEU A 137 0.77 -19.61 -9.00
CA LEU A 137 -0.37 -18.70 -8.99
C LEU A 137 -1.51 -19.31 -9.80
N VAL A 138 -2.71 -19.35 -9.23
CA VAL A 138 -3.95 -19.78 -9.88
C VAL A 138 -4.90 -18.60 -9.91
N VAL A 139 -5.42 -18.26 -11.08
CA VAL A 139 -6.23 -17.05 -11.28
C VAL A 139 -7.67 -17.44 -11.57
N ALA A 140 -8.62 -16.69 -11.03
CA ALA A 140 -10.04 -16.86 -11.27
C ALA A 140 -10.72 -15.50 -11.50
N ASP A 141 -11.63 -15.48 -12.46
CA ASP A 141 -12.39 -14.29 -12.84
C ASP A 141 -13.73 -14.24 -12.12
N ASP A 142 -13.88 -13.29 -11.19
CA ASP A 142 -15.14 -13.07 -10.47
C ASP A 142 -16.16 -12.27 -11.28
N LYS A 143 -15.77 -11.66 -12.41
CA LYS A 143 -16.63 -10.88 -13.30
C LYS A 143 -17.43 -9.76 -12.60
N LEU A 144 -16.96 -9.28 -11.44
CA LEU A 144 -17.72 -8.38 -10.55
C LEU A 144 -19.09 -8.95 -10.12
N SER A 145 -19.25 -10.27 -10.08
CA SER A 145 -20.51 -10.95 -9.75
C SER A 145 -20.36 -11.82 -8.50
N ALA A 146 -21.32 -11.70 -7.58
CA ALA A 146 -21.36 -12.50 -6.36
C ALA A 146 -21.40 -14.01 -6.65
N ASP A 147 -22.23 -14.44 -7.59
CA ASP A 147 -22.39 -15.86 -7.93
C ASP A 147 -21.12 -16.45 -8.55
N ALA A 148 -20.52 -15.71 -9.50
CA ALA A 148 -19.27 -16.12 -10.12
C ALA A 148 -18.14 -16.16 -9.08
N ALA A 149 -18.05 -15.16 -8.20
CA ALA A 149 -17.07 -15.11 -7.13
C ALA A 149 -17.16 -16.31 -6.17
N VAL A 150 -18.37 -16.66 -5.72
CA VAL A 150 -18.58 -17.80 -4.82
C VAL A 150 -18.18 -19.11 -5.49
N SER A 151 -18.60 -19.31 -6.75
CA SER A 151 -18.27 -20.50 -7.52
C SER A 151 -16.75 -20.64 -7.72
N GLU A 152 -16.11 -19.57 -8.18
CA GLU A 152 -14.67 -19.56 -8.44
C GLU A 152 -13.84 -19.66 -7.16
N PHE A 153 -14.24 -19.00 -6.06
CA PHE A 153 -13.60 -19.16 -4.76
C PHE A 153 -13.61 -20.63 -4.32
N ARG A 154 -14.78 -21.29 -4.38
CA ARG A 154 -14.90 -22.71 -4.06
C ARG A 154 -14.03 -23.57 -4.98
N ARG A 155 -13.98 -23.28 -6.28
CA ARG A 155 -13.13 -24.01 -7.23
C ARG A 155 -11.63 -23.86 -6.89
N LEU A 156 -11.18 -22.64 -6.62
CA LEU A 156 -9.79 -22.34 -6.22
C LEU A 156 -9.41 -23.18 -5.00
N VAL A 157 -10.26 -23.22 -3.97
CA VAL A 157 -9.92 -23.93 -2.74
C VAL A 157 -10.09 -25.45 -2.86
N THR A 158 -11.19 -25.91 -3.46
CA THR A 158 -11.54 -27.34 -3.44
C THR A 158 -10.94 -28.14 -4.58
N ALA A 159 -10.84 -27.57 -5.79
CA ALA A 159 -10.28 -28.25 -6.95
C ALA A 159 -8.79 -27.90 -7.10
N GLU A 160 -8.44 -26.63 -6.99
CA GLU A 160 -7.06 -26.17 -7.19
C GLU A 160 -6.22 -26.22 -5.92
N LYS A 161 -6.83 -26.46 -4.75
CA LYS A 161 -6.13 -26.63 -3.46
C LYS A 161 -5.19 -25.46 -3.16
N VAL A 162 -5.64 -24.23 -3.42
CA VAL A 162 -4.88 -23.03 -3.03
C VAL A 162 -4.80 -22.92 -1.51
N ASP A 163 -3.66 -22.46 -1.01
CA ASP A 163 -3.40 -22.28 0.42
C ASP A 163 -3.89 -20.93 0.95
N ALA A 164 -3.99 -19.92 0.07
CA ALA A 164 -4.58 -18.62 0.36
C ALA A 164 -5.11 -18.00 -0.93
N VAL A 165 -6.04 -17.05 -0.78
CA VAL A 165 -6.63 -16.27 -1.88
C VAL A 165 -6.31 -14.79 -1.68
N ILE A 166 -6.08 -14.08 -2.78
CA ILE A 166 -5.81 -12.64 -2.85
C ILE A 166 -6.87 -12.01 -3.75
N GLY A 167 -7.43 -10.86 -3.36
CA GLY A 167 -8.36 -10.08 -4.19
C GLY A 167 -9.79 -9.98 -3.66
N GLY A 168 -10.78 -10.03 -4.55
CA GLY A 168 -12.20 -9.82 -4.24
C GLY A 168 -12.67 -8.37 -4.31
N PHE A 169 -12.03 -7.56 -5.18
CA PHE A 169 -12.10 -6.10 -5.36
C PHE A 169 -13.41 -5.39 -4.96
N SER A 170 -14.57 -5.94 -5.31
CA SER A 170 -15.87 -5.35 -4.98
C SER A 170 -16.34 -5.76 -3.59
N SER A 171 -16.77 -4.80 -2.77
CA SER A 171 -17.32 -5.10 -1.44
C SER A 171 -18.50 -6.07 -1.45
N GLY A 172 -19.33 -6.06 -2.50
CA GLY A 172 -20.43 -7.02 -2.67
C GLY A 172 -19.93 -8.43 -2.97
N VAL A 173 -18.91 -8.54 -3.83
CA VAL A 173 -18.20 -9.79 -4.13
C VAL A 173 -17.56 -10.36 -2.85
N MET A 174 -16.80 -9.54 -2.13
CA MET A 174 -16.16 -9.94 -0.89
C MET A 174 -17.18 -10.45 0.14
N THR A 175 -18.28 -9.72 0.36
CA THR A 175 -19.35 -10.14 1.28
C THR A 175 -19.92 -11.51 0.91
N ALA A 176 -20.15 -11.79 -0.38
CA ALA A 176 -20.65 -13.09 -0.83
C ALA A 176 -19.65 -14.24 -0.57
N THR A 177 -18.34 -13.95 -0.65
CA THR A 177 -17.28 -14.94 -0.44
C THR A 177 -16.88 -15.18 1.03
N MET A 178 -17.31 -14.32 1.97
CA MET A 178 -16.99 -14.47 3.40
C MET A 178 -17.46 -15.81 3.98
N GLU A 179 -18.64 -16.29 3.56
CA GLU A 179 -19.21 -17.55 4.06
C GLU A 179 -18.45 -18.78 3.51
N PRO A 180 -18.23 -18.93 2.17
CA PRO A 180 -17.33 -19.96 1.64
C PRO A 180 -15.91 -19.93 2.21
N MET A 181 -15.34 -18.74 2.43
CA MET A 181 -14.02 -18.57 3.04
C MET A 181 -13.96 -19.15 4.45
N ALA A 182 -14.96 -18.86 5.28
CA ALA A 182 -15.06 -19.39 6.63
C ALA A 182 -15.30 -20.91 6.64
N GLU A 183 -16.20 -21.41 5.80
CA GLU A 183 -16.52 -22.84 5.66
C GLU A 183 -15.28 -23.66 5.28
N LEU A 184 -14.52 -23.16 4.29
CA LEU A 184 -13.33 -23.82 3.76
C LEU A 184 -12.04 -23.43 4.47
N LYS A 185 -12.14 -22.60 5.52
CA LYS A 185 -11.01 -22.15 6.35
C LYS A 185 -9.81 -21.67 5.54
N THR A 186 -10.04 -20.77 4.61
CA THR A 186 -8.99 -20.30 3.68
C THR A 186 -8.64 -18.86 3.98
N ILE A 187 -7.35 -18.58 4.20
CA ILE A 187 -6.87 -17.20 4.35
C ILE A 187 -7.20 -16.41 3.08
N PHE A 188 -7.86 -15.28 3.27
CA PHE A 188 -8.22 -14.35 2.20
C PHE A 188 -7.62 -12.98 2.48
N PHE A 189 -6.57 -12.65 1.73
CA PHE A 189 -6.01 -11.31 1.65
C PHE A 189 -6.90 -10.45 0.75
N ALA A 190 -7.85 -9.80 1.39
CA ALA A 190 -8.98 -9.16 0.75
C ALA A 190 -8.63 -7.81 0.14
N ASP A 191 -9.26 -7.59 -1.01
CA ASP A 191 -9.39 -6.33 -1.71
C ASP A 191 -10.84 -5.88 -1.70
N ALA A 192 -11.21 -5.02 -0.76
CA ALA A 192 -12.52 -4.42 -0.67
C ALA A 192 -12.43 -3.20 0.24
N SER A 193 -13.47 -2.37 0.30
CA SER A 193 -13.49 -1.15 1.13
C SER A 193 -14.66 -1.06 2.10
N SER A 194 -15.54 -2.06 2.19
CA SER A 194 -16.62 -2.00 3.19
C SER A 194 -16.08 -2.27 4.60
N PRO A 195 -16.30 -1.38 5.58
CA PRO A 195 -16.00 -1.67 6.99
C PRO A 195 -16.88 -2.81 7.55
N GLY A 196 -17.93 -3.22 6.82
CA GLY A 196 -18.77 -4.36 7.18
C GLY A 196 -17.98 -5.68 7.30
N HIS A 197 -16.93 -5.87 6.49
CA HIS A 197 -16.12 -7.10 6.52
C HIS A 197 -15.37 -7.27 7.84
N SER A 198 -14.67 -6.24 8.32
CA SER A 198 -13.99 -6.28 9.61
C SER A 198 -14.98 -6.39 10.78
N ARG A 199 -16.17 -5.77 10.67
CA ARG A 199 -17.25 -5.95 11.64
C ARG A 199 -17.74 -7.39 11.71
N MET A 200 -17.84 -8.09 10.57
CA MET A 200 -18.16 -9.52 10.55
C MET A 200 -17.07 -10.34 11.26
N VAL A 201 -15.79 -10.03 11.03
CA VAL A 201 -14.68 -10.66 11.77
C VAL A 201 -14.83 -10.43 13.26
N GLY A 202 -14.99 -9.19 13.72
CA GLY A 202 -15.13 -8.91 15.15
C GLY A 202 -16.40 -9.51 15.79
N ALA A 203 -17.50 -9.60 15.04
CA ALA A 203 -18.76 -10.17 15.52
C ALA A 203 -18.68 -11.70 15.72
N ASN A 204 -17.94 -12.40 14.86
CA ASN A 204 -17.70 -13.84 15.01
C ASN A 204 -16.28 -14.21 14.54
N TYR A 205 -15.32 -13.84 15.38
CA TYR A 205 -13.91 -14.04 15.08
C TYR A 205 -13.58 -15.51 14.80
N ALA A 206 -14.10 -16.44 15.60
CA ALA A 206 -13.82 -17.87 15.42
C ALA A 206 -14.17 -18.38 14.01
N LYS A 207 -15.23 -17.82 13.40
CA LYS A 207 -15.68 -18.17 12.06
C LYS A 207 -14.91 -17.41 10.97
N TYR A 208 -14.74 -16.10 11.12
CA TYR A 208 -14.28 -15.22 10.03
C TYR A 208 -12.81 -14.75 10.12
N LYS A 209 -12.03 -15.22 11.11
CA LYS A 209 -10.60 -14.86 11.31
C LYS A 209 -9.68 -15.06 10.11
N TYR A 210 -10.12 -15.71 9.04
CA TYR A 210 -9.29 -15.94 7.85
C TYR A 210 -9.22 -14.73 6.92
N TRP A 211 -10.09 -13.74 7.10
CA TRP A 211 -10.11 -12.53 6.30
C TRP A 211 -9.11 -11.50 6.83
N PHE A 212 -8.37 -10.85 5.93
CA PHE A 212 -7.45 -9.74 6.22
C PHE A 212 -7.51 -8.70 5.10
N ARG A 213 -7.80 -7.43 5.41
CA ARG A 213 -7.74 -6.37 4.38
C ARG A 213 -6.30 -5.99 4.11
N VAL A 214 -5.81 -6.17 2.89
CA VAL A 214 -4.39 -5.89 2.56
C VAL A 214 -4.22 -4.75 1.56
N THR A 215 -5.21 -4.49 0.71
CA THR A 215 -5.02 -3.63 -0.46
C THR A 215 -5.25 -2.16 -0.16
N GLN A 216 -6.41 -1.82 0.40
CA GLN A 216 -6.91 -0.46 0.36
C GLN A 216 -7.63 -0.10 1.66
N ASN A 217 -7.78 1.20 1.88
CA ASN A 217 -8.53 1.72 3.01
C ASN A 217 -10.04 1.46 2.84
N ASN A 218 -10.80 1.59 3.92
CA ASN A 218 -12.23 1.35 3.95
C ASN A 218 -13.05 2.66 3.97
N GLY A 219 -14.36 2.58 3.73
CA GLY A 219 -15.25 3.75 3.67
C GLY A 219 -15.19 4.67 4.90
N VAL A 220 -14.94 4.10 6.09
CA VAL A 220 -14.75 4.89 7.32
C VAL A 220 -13.48 5.72 7.25
N THR A 221 -12.35 5.09 6.91
CA THR A 221 -11.05 5.77 6.82
C THR A 221 -10.99 6.77 5.66
N PHE A 222 -11.67 6.49 4.55
CA PHE A 222 -11.88 7.46 3.47
C PHE A 222 -12.68 8.69 3.91
N ALA A 223 -13.65 8.54 4.81
CA ALA A 223 -14.40 9.67 5.34
C ALA A 223 -13.52 10.54 6.26
N LEU A 224 -12.64 9.92 7.05
CA LEU A 224 -11.65 10.61 7.87
C LEU A 224 -10.62 11.36 7.02
N ASP A 225 -10.08 10.71 5.98
CA ASP A 225 -9.16 11.34 5.03
C ASP A 225 -9.85 12.51 4.28
N GLY A 226 -11.13 12.37 3.95
CA GLY A 226 -11.91 13.44 3.34
C GLY A 226 -12.17 14.64 4.24
N ALA A 227 -12.39 14.38 5.52
CA ALA A 227 -12.51 15.45 6.50
C ALA A 227 -11.15 16.17 6.71
N GLU A 228 -10.04 15.43 6.74
CA GLU A 228 -8.69 15.99 6.79
C GLU A 228 -8.36 16.80 5.52
N GLN A 229 -8.91 16.44 4.35
CA GLN A 229 -8.75 17.22 3.11
C GLN A 229 -9.37 18.61 3.22
N ILE A 230 -10.54 18.73 3.86
CA ILE A 230 -11.14 20.02 4.17
C ILE A 230 -10.28 20.82 5.16
N ASP A 231 -9.75 20.16 6.20
CA ASP A 231 -8.88 20.82 7.18
C ASP A 231 -7.56 21.29 6.57
N PHE A 232 -7.02 20.51 5.62
CA PHE A 232 -5.85 20.88 4.83
C PHE A 232 -6.13 22.12 3.97
N LEU A 233 -7.25 22.15 3.24
CA LEU A 233 -7.63 23.31 2.42
C LEU A 233 -7.78 24.57 3.27
N LYS A 234 -8.49 24.48 4.42
CA LYS A 234 -8.67 25.60 5.36
C LYS A 234 -7.35 26.13 5.90
N ARG A 235 -6.42 25.25 6.29
CA ARG A 235 -5.07 25.63 6.76
C ARG A 235 -4.24 26.32 5.68
N ASN A 236 -4.52 26.04 4.40
CA ASN A 236 -3.89 26.68 3.25
C ASN A 236 -4.68 27.89 2.71
N GLY A 237 -5.60 28.45 3.51
CA GLY A 237 -6.31 29.68 3.16
C GLY A 237 -7.47 29.50 2.20
N VAL A 238 -7.91 28.26 1.95
CA VAL A 238 -9.06 27.95 1.09
C VAL A 238 -10.30 27.75 1.95
N SER A 239 -11.27 28.67 1.86
CA SER A 239 -12.54 28.54 2.58
C SER A 239 -13.49 27.63 1.82
N ILE A 240 -13.84 26.50 2.44
CA ILE A 240 -14.90 25.59 1.97
C ILE A 240 -15.93 25.48 3.09
N ASP A 241 -17.13 25.96 2.80
CA ASP A 241 -18.30 25.93 3.68
C ASP A 241 -19.45 25.14 3.05
N LYS A 242 -19.40 24.89 1.73
CA LYS A 242 -20.39 24.09 1.00
C LYS A 242 -19.72 23.15 0.01
N VAL A 243 -20.12 21.88 0.04
CA VAL A 243 -19.67 20.86 -0.91
C VAL A 243 -20.84 20.14 -1.56
N TYR A 244 -20.65 19.74 -2.81
CA TYR A 244 -21.54 18.86 -3.54
C TYR A 244 -20.90 17.48 -3.68
N ILE A 245 -21.57 16.41 -3.30
CA ILE A 245 -21.01 15.05 -3.39
C ILE A 245 -21.43 14.40 -4.72
N ILE A 246 -20.46 13.83 -5.43
CA ILE A 246 -20.69 12.89 -6.52
C ILE A 246 -20.02 11.57 -6.13
N ARG A 247 -20.80 10.49 -6.03
CA ARG A 247 -20.29 9.20 -5.55
C ARG A 247 -20.80 8.03 -6.37
N ASP A 248 -20.04 6.94 -6.36
CA ASP A 248 -20.51 5.66 -6.87
C ASP A 248 -21.79 5.20 -6.15
N GLU A 249 -22.60 4.36 -6.82
CA GLU A 249 -23.78 3.73 -6.21
C GLU A 249 -23.47 2.50 -5.32
N HIS A 250 -22.21 2.03 -5.33
CA HIS A 250 -21.81 0.74 -4.76
C HIS A 250 -21.70 0.76 -3.23
N VAL A 251 -21.99 -0.39 -2.60
CA VAL A 251 -22.09 -0.58 -1.13
C VAL A 251 -20.90 -0.06 -0.30
N TRP A 252 -19.70 0.02 -0.87
CA TRP A 252 -18.51 0.45 -0.12
C TRP A 252 -18.59 1.91 0.35
N VAL A 253 -19.40 2.75 -0.32
CA VAL A 253 -19.60 4.16 0.07
C VAL A 253 -20.73 4.36 1.09
N ASP A 254 -21.46 3.30 1.45
CA ASP A 254 -22.65 3.41 2.32
C ASP A 254 -22.29 3.83 3.75
N ASP A 255 -21.13 3.38 4.25
CA ASP A 255 -20.58 3.84 5.55
C ASP A 255 -19.80 5.16 5.41
N TRP A 256 -19.33 5.48 4.20
CA TRP A 256 -18.52 6.67 3.94
C TRP A 256 -19.36 7.95 4.00
N GLU A 257 -20.47 8.02 3.25
CA GLU A 257 -21.24 9.26 3.08
C GLU A 257 -21.84 9.78 4.40
N PRO A 258 -22.49 8.95 5.24
CA PRO A 258 -23.06 9.43 6.51
C PRO A 258 -21.97 9.93 7.47
N LEU A 259 -20.83 9.22 7.53
CA LEU A 259 -19.72 9.60 8.39
C LEU A 259 -19.06 10.89 7.88
N LEU A 260 -18.77 11.00 6.58
CA LEU A 260 -18.21 12.21 6.00
C LEU A 260 -19.15 13.39 6.23
N THR A 261 -20.44 13.25 5.93
CA THR A 261 -21.44 14.32 6.14
C THR A 261 -21.44 14.82 7.57
N LYS A 262 -21.37 13.91 8.55
CA LYS A 262 -21.23 14.29 9.97
C LYS A 262 -19.92 15.03 10.25
N LEU A 263 -18.78 14.51 9.78
CA LEU A 263 -17.46 15.11 9.99
C LEU A 263 -17.33 16.50 9.34
N LEU A 264 -17.97 16.70 8.18
CA LEU A 264 -18.05 17.97 7.48
C LEU A 264 -18.93 18.97 8.24
N LYS A 265 -20.07 18.53 8.75
CA LYS A 265 -20.94 19.37 9.60
C LYS A 265 -20.22 19.84 10.86
N ASP A 266 -19.45 18.98 11.52
CA ASP A 266 -18.61 19.34 12.68
C ASP A 266 -17.56 20.41 12.32
N ARG A 267 -17.15 20.47 11.04
CA ARG A 267 -16.26 21.48 10.46
C ARG A 267 -17.00 22.69 9.88
N LYS A 268 -18.32 22.79 10.10
CA LYS A 268 -19.19 23.84 9.54
C LYS A 268 -19.18 23.86 8.01
N VAL A 269 -19.14 22.68 7.39
CA VAL A 269 -19.25 22.50 5.95
C VAL A 269 -20.55 21.77 5.65
N ASP A 270 -21.42 22.41 4.88
CA ASP A 270 -22.70 21.86 4.46
C ASP A 270 -22.54 21.01 3.19
N VAL A 271 -23.08 19.80 3.22
CA VAL A 271 -23.29 19.01 2.01
C VAL A 271 -24.58 19.50 1.35
N VAL A 272 -24.46 20.29 0.28
CA VAL A 272 -25.65 20.92 -0.36
C VAL A 272 -26.48 19.92 -1.16
N LYS A 273 -25.83 18.89 -1.70
CA LYS A 273 -26.46 17.75 -2.36
C LYS A 273 -25.46 16.60 -2.47
N SER A 274 -25.97 15.38 -2.55
CA SER A 274 -25.20 14.17 -2.84
C SER A 274 -25.90 13.39 -3.94
N VAL A 275 -25.16 13.00 -4.97
CA VAL A 275 -25.67 12.26 -6.13
C VAL A 275 -24.92 10.95 -6.27
N LYS A 276 -25.69 9.86 -6.40
CA LYS A 276 -25.20 8.53 -6.73
C LYS A 276 -25.15 8.39 -8.24
N ILE A 277 -24.04 7.88 -8.77
CA ILE A 277 -23.89 7.61 -10.20
C ILE A 277 -23.59 6.13 -10.46
N PRO A 278 -24.11 5.57 -11.56
CA PRO A 278 -23.82 4.20 -11.98
C PRO A 278 -22.46 4.10 -12.69
N ARG A 279 -22.03 2.87 -12.93
CA ARG A 279 -20.87 2.58 -13.79
C ARG A 279 -21.06 3.12 -15.20
N GLY A 280 -20.05 3.79 -15.74
CA GLY A 280 -20.08 4.37 -17.08
C GLY A 280 -20.88 5.67 -17.21
N PHE A 281 -21.23 6.33 -16.10
CA PHE A 281 -21.93 7.62 -16.12
C PHE A 281 -21.05 8.71 -16.78
N ASN A 282 -21.60 9.46 -17.74
CA ASN A 282 -20.84 10.43 -18.54
C ASN A 282 -21.47 11.84 -18.58
N GLU A 283 -22.58 12.07 -17.89
CA GLU A 283 -23.37 13.30 -17.94
C GLU A 283 -23.08 14.20 -16.72
N TYR A 284 -21.82 14.64 -16.56
CA TYR A 284 -21.41 15.42 -15.38
C TYR A 284 -21.72 16.93 -15.47
N GLU A 285 -21.79 17.51 -16.68
CA GLU A 285 -22.04 18.95 -16.87
C GLU A 285 -23.28 19.45 -16.11
N PRO A 286 -24.46 18.78 -16.17
CA PRO A 286 -25.62 19.17 -15.37
C PRO A 286 -25.35 19.14 -13.86
N LEU A 287 -24.60 18.15 -13.36
CA LEU A 287 -24.26 18.03 -11.94
C LEU A 287 -23.31 19.13 -11.50
N ILE A 288 -22.32 19.49 -12.34
CA ILE A 288 -21.37 20.57 -12.08
C ILE A 288 -22.09 21.92 -12.05
N LEU A 289 -22.99 22.17 -12.99
CA LEU A 289 -23.82 23.39 -13.03
C LEU A 289 -24.74 23.47 -11.81
N GLU A 290 -25.35 22.36 -11.40
CA GLU A 290 -26.16 22.29 -10.19
C GLU A 290 -25.32 22.58 -8.94
N ALA A 291 -24.13 22.00 -8.81
CA ALA A 291 -23.21 22.27 -7.70
C ALA A 291 -22.89 23.76 -7.57
N ASN A 292 -22.57 24.41 -8.70
CA ASN A 292 -22.32 25.85 -8.75
C ASN A 292 -23.56 26.67 -8.36
N ASN A 293 -24.75 26.31 -8.88
CA ASN A 293 -26.00 27.01 -8.57
C ASN A 293 -26.42 26.89 -7.10
N LEU A 294 -26.08 25.78 -6.45
CA LEU A 294 -26.27 25.58 -5.01
C LEU A 294 -25.21 26.31 -4.15
N GLY A 295 -24.24 26.95 -4.79
CA GLY A 295 -23.16 27.69 -4.15
C GLY A 295 -22.12 26.80 -3.48
N ALA A 296 -21.94 25.56 -3.95
CA ALA A 296 -20.81 24.75 -3.53
C ALA A 296 -19.50 25.42 -3.95
N GLN A 297 -18.44 25.24 -3.16
CA GLN A 297 -17.07 25.64 -3.52
C GLN A 297 -16.22 24.45 -3.95
N ALA A 298 -16.68 23.22 -3.69
CA ALA A 298 -16.05 22.02 -4.18
C ALA A 298 -17.06 20.94 -4.52
N ILE A 299 -16.73 20.15 -5.53
CA ILE A 299 -17.32 18.84 -5.76
C ILE A 299 -16.44 17.82 -5.04
N PHE A 300 -17.02 17.13 -4.07
CA PHE A 300 -16.40 16.03 -3.37
C PHE A 300 -16.71 14.72 -4.11
N MET A 301 -15.74 14.23 -4.85
CA MET A 301 -15.82 12.99 -5.63
C MET A 301 -15.47 11.76 -4.77
N MET A 302 -16.21 10.68 -4.96
CA MET A 302 -15.93 9.37 -4.39
C MET A 302 -16.18 8.31 -5.46
N LEU A 303 -15.23 8.25 -6.40
CA LEU A 303 -15.31 7.51 -7.66
C LEU A 303 -14.26 6.42 -7.70
N ALA A 304 -14.69 5.16 -7.76
CA ALA A 304 -13.80 4.01 -7.94
C ALA A 304 -14.31 3.07 -9.04
N ILE A 305 -15.57 2.68 -8.97
CA ILE A 305 -16.18 1.70 -9.88
C ILE A 305 -16.95 2.39 -11.01
N SER A 306 -17.36 3.66 -10.84
CA SER A 306 -17.97 4.45 -11.92
C SER A 306 -17.10 4.46 -13.18
N GLY A 307 -15.77 4.59 -13.01
CA GLY A 307 -14.76 4.45 -14.07
C GLY A 307 -14.73 5.61 -15.07
N THR A 308 -15.30 6.77 -14.71
CA THR A 308 -15.48 7.92 -15.62
C THR A 308 -14.99 9.24 -15.01
N GLY A 309 -14.01 9.17 -14.10
CA GLY A 309 -13.36 10.35 -13.51
C GLY A 309 -12.70 11.27 -14.55
N ASP A 310 -12.17 10.70 -15.64
CA ASP A 310 -11.59 11.50 -16.73
C ASP A 310 -12.64 12.36 -17.45
N VAL A 311 -13.87 11.86 -17.55
CA VAL A 311 -15.00 12.59 -18.14
C VAL A 311 -15.43 13.73 -17.23
N LEU A 312 -15.49 13.50 -15.91
CA LEU A 312 -15.73 14.54 -14.92
C LEU A 312 -14.66 15.64 -14.98
N ALA A 313 -13.38 15.27 -14.97
CA ALA A 313 -12.26 16.21 -15.02
C ALA A 313 -12.31 17.08 -16.30
N LYS A 314 -12.56 16.46 -17.47
CA LYS A 314 -12.73 17.18 -18.74
C LYS A 314 -13.87 18.20 -18.68
N GLN A 315 -15.05 17.78 -18.23
CA GLN A 315 -16.23 18.64 -18.19
C GLN A 315 -16.06 19.77 -17.16
N TRP A 316 -15.46 19.49 -16.01
CA TRP A 316 -15.12 20.51 -14.99
C TRP A 316 -14.16 21.57 -15.53
N ALA A 317 -13.05 21.15 -16.14
CA ALA A 317 -12.06 22.07 -16.70
C ALA A 317 -12.58 22.88 -17.91
N ASN A 318 -13.58 22.35 -18.62
CA ASN A 318 -14.21 23.04 -19.73
C ASN A 318 -15.15 24.16 -19.23
N LEU A 319 -15.90 23.90 -18.15
CA LEU A 319 -16.83 24.85 -17.54
C LEU A 319 -16.13 25.97 -16.77
N LYS A 320 -14.98 25.70 -16.14
CA LYS A 320 -14.16 26.68 -15.38
C LYS A 320 -14.96 27.47 -14.35
N LEU A 321 -15.92 26.82 -13.69
CA LEU A 321 -16.68 27.39 -12.58
C LEU A 321 -15.81 27.40 -11.31
N PRO A 322 -16.07 28.29 -10.33
CA PRO A 322 -15.30 28.40 -9.08
C PRO A 322 -15.58 27.22 -8.12
N LEU A 323 -15.34 26.00 -8.60
CA LEU A 323 -15.48 24.73 -7.92
C LEU A 323 -14.12 24.03 -7.94
N LEU A 324 -13.67 23.53 -6.80
CA LEU A 324 -12.57 22.55 -6.76
C LEU A 324 -13.10 21.14 -7.01
N LEU A 325 -12.28 20.29 -7.65
CA LEU A 325 -12.46 18.84 -7.58
C LEU A 325 -11.58 18.29 -6.46
N ILE A 326 -12.23 17.69 -5.46
CA ILE A 326 -11.57 17.12 -4.28
C ILE A 326 -12.15 15.74 -4.00
N GLY A 327 -11.40 14.86 -3.36
CA GLY A 327 -11.91 13.59 -2.85
C GLY A 327 -11.12 12.40 -3.38
N HIS A 328 -11.80 11.32 -3.73
CA HIS A 328 -11.19 10.15 -4.36
C HIS A 328 -11.70 9.97 -5.79
N ASP A 329 -10.75 9.87 -6.72
CA ASP A 329 -10.94 9.37 -8.07
C ASP A 329 -9.86 8.32 -8.32
N LEU A 330 -10.28 7.06 -8.45
CA LEU A 330 -9.38 5.95 -8.72
C LEU A 330 -8.65 6.12 -10.06
N ALA A 331 -9.29 6.75 -11.06
CA ALA A 331 -8.67 6.97 -12.36
C ALA A 331 -7.52 7.98 -12.27
N ALA A 332 -7.65 9.00 -11.41
CA ALA A 332 -6.64 10.03 -11.21
C ALA A 332 -5.32 9.53 -10.61
N ILE A 333 -5.32 8.34 -9.98
CA ILE A 333 -4.13 7.69 -9.42
C ILE A 333 -3.21 7.14 -10.52
N ASP A 334 -3.70 6.95 -11.74
CA ASP A 334 -2.87 6.48 -12.86
C ASP A 334 -2.08 7.58 -13.53
N LEU A 335 -0.81 7.32 -13.83
CA LEU A 335 0.00 8.26 -14.61
C LEU A 335 -0.61 8.60 -15.97
N GLY A 336 -1.26 7.64 -16.64
CA GLY A 336 -1.93 7.87 -17.92
C GLY A 336 -3.19 8.76 -17.86
N PHE A 337 -3.62 9.17 -16.67
CA PHE A 337 -4.82 10.01 -16.51
C PHE A 337 -4.64 11.40 -17.12
N TRP A 338 -3.42 11.95 -17.08
CA TRP A 338 -3.10 13.21 -17.73
C TRP A 338 -3.39 13.17 -19.24
N GLU A 339 -2.89 12.16 -19.93
CA GLU A 339 -3.12 11.99 -21.36
C GLU A 339 -4.58 11.69 -21.66
N LYS A 340 -5.23 10.83 -20.85
CA LYS A 340 -6.66 10.53 -20.99
C LYS A 340 -7.53 11.79 -20.89
N THR A 341 -7.15 12.74 -20.03
CA THR A 341 -7.85 14.01 -19.83
C THR A 341 -7.40 15.13 -20.77
N GLY A 342 -6.31 14.94 -21.52
CA GLY A 342 -5.70 16.03 -22.28
C GLY A 342 -5.19 17.17 -21.39
N GLY A 343 -4.80 16.85 -20.14
CA GLY A 343 -4.40 17.81 -19.12
C GLY A 343 -5.54 18.51 -18.38
N ALA A 344 -6.80 18.14 -18.63
CA ALA A 344 -7.95 18.72 -17.94
C ALA A 344 -8.00 18.41 -16.43
N CYS A 345 -7.29 17.38 -15.96
CA CYS A 345 -7.15 17.10 -14.54
C CYS A 345 -6.20 18.06 -13.79
N GLU A 346 -5.55 19.02 -14.46
CA GLU A 346 -4.71 20.02 -13.79
C GLU A 346 -5.47 20.64 -12.60
N TYR A 347 -4.82 20.68 -11.44
CA TYR A 347 -5.35 21.13 -10.14
C TYR A 347 -6.31 20.19 -9.41
N GLU A 348 -6.73 19.07 -10.00
CA GLU A 348 -7.57 18.07 -9.32
C GLU A 348 -6.83 17.50 -8.09
N ILE A 349 -7.49 17.55 -6.93
CA ILE A 349 -6.94 17.05 -5.67
C ILE A 349 -7.59 15.69 -5.38
N PHE A 350 -6.79 14.63 -5.42
CA PHE A 350 -7.28 13.27 -5.24
C PHE A 350 -6.59 12.54 -4.10
N MET A 351 -7.30 11.58 -3.52
CA MET A 351 -6.78 10.65 -2.52
C MET A 351 -6.00 9.54 -3.21
N ALA A 352 -4.70 9.49 -2.97
CA ALA A 352 -3.83 8.38 -3.35
C ALA A 352 -4.14 7.15 -2.49
N ASP A 353 -5.09 6.35 -2.94
CA ASP A 353 -5.56 5.16 -2.22
C ASP A 353 -4.41 4.20 -1.89
N GLY A 354 -4.45 3.66 -0.68
CA GLY A 354 -3.48 2.71 -0.18
C GLY A 354 -2.11 3.33 0.14
N GLY A 355 -1.96 4.66 0.09
CA GLY A 355 -0.75 5.35 0.53
C GLY A 355 0.47 5.12 -0.36
N VAL A 356 0.25 5.06 -1.68
CA VAL A 356 1.34 5.04 -2.67
C VAL A 356 0.91 5.82 -3.91
N ILE A 357 1.77 6.70 -4.41
CA ILE A 357 1.73 7.15 -5.80
C ILE A 357 3.03 6.79 -6.49
N GLN A 358 2.97 6.56 -7.79
CA GLN A 358 4.11 6.08 -8.57
C GLN A 358 5.28 7.08 -8.55
N THR A 359 4.99 8.38 -8.44
CA THR A 359 5.99 9.46 -8.40
C THR A 359 6.62 9.68 -7.02
N ALA A 360 6.09 9.05 -5.97
CA ALA A 360 6.56 9.18 -4.59
C ALA A 360 6.44 7.83 -3.84
N PRO A 361 7.20 6.79 -4.23
CA PRO A 361 7.13 5.49 -3.57
C PRO A 361 7.58 5.59 -2.09
N PRO A 362 6.79 5.10 -1.12
CA PRO A 362 7.09 5.25 0.31
C PRO A 362 8.24 4.39 0.81
N THR A 363 8.56 3.31 0.10
CA THR A 363 9.61 2.38 0.49
C THR A 363 10.51 2.01 -0.68
N PRO A 364 11.75 1.55 -0.42
CA PRO A 364 12.61 0.98 -1.46
C PRO A 364 11.96 -0.20 -2.19
N THR A 365 11.14 -0.99 -1.48
CA THR A 365 10.39 -2.10 -2.07
C THR A 365 9.28 -1.62 -3.00
N ALA A 366 8.56 -0.55 -2.67
CA ALA A 366 7.60 0.06 -3.60
C ALA A 366 8.29 0.54 -4.87
N LYS A 367 9.43 1.21 -4.74
CA LYS A 367 10.22 1.63 -5.90
C LYS A 367 10.64 0.43 -6.74
N LYS A 368 11.22 -0.61 -6.12
CA LYS A 368 11.61 -1.85 -6.80
C LYS A 368 10.41 -2.49 -7.52
N PHE A 369 9.27 -2.58 -6.85
CA PHE A 369 8.05 -3.16 -7.41
C PHE A 369 7.60 -2.37 -8.66
N ILE A 370 7.52 -1.04 -8.58
CA ILE A 370 7.17 -0.19 -9.72
C ILE A 370 8.15 -0.42 -10.86
N ASP A 371 9.46 -0.36 -10.61
CA ASP A 371 10.49 -0.56 -11.63
C ASP A 371 10.39 -1.95 -12.29
N SER A 372 10.25 -3.02 -11.48
CA SER A 372 10.10 -4.39 -11.96
C SER A 372 8.80 -4.58 -12.76
N TYR A 373 7.70 -4.00 -12.30
CA TYR A 373 6.40 -4.07 -12.95
C TYR A 373 6.45 -3.37 -14.31
N THR A 374 6.94 -2.13 -14.35
CA THR A 374 7.13 -1.37 -15.59
C THR A 374 8.03 -2.11 -16.58
N LYS A 375 9.15 -2.66 -16.10
CA LYS A 375 10.05 -3.44 -16.96
C LYS A 375 9.37 -4.68 -17.55
N ARG A 376 8.53 -5.35 -16.76
CA ARG A 376 7.87 -6.60 -17.16
C ARG A 376 6.70 -6.36 -18.12
N TYR A 377 5.88 -5.36 -17.86
CA TYR A 377 4.61 -5.17 -18.55
C TYR A 377 4.60 -3.99 -19.53
N GLY A 378 5.63 -3.14 -19.52
CA GLY A 378 5.78 -1.98 -20.40
C GLY A 378 5.06 -0.72 -19.91
N TYR A 379 4.31 -0.82 -18.81
CA TYR A 379 3.60 0.28 -18.16
C TYR A 379 3.67 0.08 -16.63
N PRO A 380 3.65 1.16 -15.82
CA PRO A 380 3.68 1.06 -14.37
C PRO A 380 2.37 0.45 -13.81
N PRO A 381 2.31 0.05 -12.53
CA PRO A 381 1.08 -0.50 -11.96
C PRO A 381 0.00 0.59 -11.89
N GLU A 382 -0.81 0.66 -12.94
CA GLU A 382 -1.97 1.55 -13.09
C GLU A 382 -3.11 1.03 -12.21
N ALA A 383 -2.95 0.96 -10.89
CA ALA A 383 -3.99 0.84 -9.85
C ALA A 383 -3.31 0.58 -8.49
N HIS A 384 -3.86 1.06 -7.38
CA HIS A 384 -3.27 0.81 -6.07
C HIS A 384 -3.41 -0.66 -5.61
N GLN A 385 -4.37 -1.42 -6.16
CA GLN A 385 -4.57 -2.84 -5.85
C GLN A 385 -3.31 -3.68 -6.14
N GLY A 386 -2.44 -3.21 -7.05
CA GLY A 386 -1.17 -3.86 -7.37
C GLY A 386 -0.24 -3.94 -6.16
N TYR A 387 -0.14 -2.87 -5.36
CA TYR A 387 0.72 -2.84 -4.17
C TYR A 387 0.24 -3.86 -3.13
N GLY A 388 -1.06 -3.91 -2.89
CA GLY A 388 -1.65 -4.87 -1.95
C GLY A 388 -1.54 -6.33 -2.39
N ALA A 389 -1.78 -6.62 -3.67
CA ALA A 389 -1.63 -7.96 -4.19
C ALA A 389 -0.17 -8.45 -4.14
N TYR A 390 0.78 -7.54 -4.39
CA TYR A 390 2.21 -7.82 -4.23
C TYR A 390 2.56 -8.06 -2.75
N ASP A 391 2.14 -7.16 -1.84
CA ASP A 391 2.39 -7.27 -0.41
C ASP A 391 1.81 -8.58 0.16
N ALA A 392 0.61 -8.99 -0.27
CA ALA A 392 -0.08 -10.20 0.19
C ALA A 392 0.75 -11.48 0.01
N VAL A 393 1.42 -11.63 -1.15
CA VAL A 393 2.29 -12.79 -1.42
C VAL A 393 3.45 -12.83 -0.41
N TYR A 394 4.04 -11.69 -0.11
CA TYR A 394 5.15 -11.58 0.85
C TYR A 394 4.69 -11.70 2.31
N ILE A 395 3.50 -11.22 2.66
CA ILE A 395 2.89 -11.42 3.98
C ILE A 395 2.64 -12.92 4.21
N TYR A 396 2.06 -13.62 3.22
CA TYR A 396 1.85 -15.07 3.30
C TYR A 396 3.17 -15.82 3.50
N LYS A 397 4.18 -15.53 2.65
CA LYS A 397 5.52 -16.10 2.79
C LYS A 397 6.10 -15.88 4.19
N ALA A 398 6.03 -14.65 4.70
CA ALA A 398 6.57 -14.31 6.02
C ALA A 398 5.85 -15.09 7.13
N ALA A 399 4.53 -15.20 7.08
CA ALA A 399 3.75 -15.96 8.07
C ALA A 399 4.12 -17.45 8.08
N VAL A 400 4.26 -18.08 6.89
CA VAL A 400 4.69 -19.47 6.74
C VAL A 400 6.10 -19.68 7.29
N GLU A 401 7.04 -18.78 6.96
CA GLU A 401 8.43 -18.90 7.39
C GLU A 401 8.58 -18.68 8.90
N MET A 402 7.81 -17.76 9.49
CA MET A 402 7.74 -17.60 10.95
C MET A 402 7.16 -18.85 11.63
N ALA A 403 6.08 -19.42 11.10
CA ALA A 403 5.48 -20.63 11.65
C ALA A 403 6.44 -21.82 11.62
N ALA A 404 7.15 -22.00 10.51
CA ALA A 404 8.14 -23.06 10.38
C ALA A 404 9.34 -22.86 11.33
N ALA A 405 9.79 -21.61 11.52
CA ALA A 405 10.85 -21.28 12.47
C ALA A 405 10.44 -21.59 13.93
N ASP A 406 9.16 -21.39 14.27
CA ASP A 406 8.58 -21.74 15.57
C ASP A 406 8.30 -23.25 15.72
N GLY A 407 8.71 -24.08 14.75
CA GLY A 407 8.58 -25.54 14.80
C GLY A 407 7.18 -26.08 14.51
N VAL A 408 6.30 -25.27 13.92
CA VAL A 408 4.96 -25.70 13.52
C VAL A 408 5.05 -26.82 12.48
N LYS A 409 4.37 -27.94 12.76
CA LYS A 409 4.39 -29.14 11.90
C LYS A 409 3.79 -28.91 10.51
N ASN A 410 2.71 -28.14 10.42
CA ASN A 410 2.09 -27.76 9.15
C ASN A 410 1.99 -26.23 9.03
N PRO A 411 3.05 -25.54 8.59
CA PRO A 411 3.08 -24.08 8.51
C PRO A 411 2.28 -23.53 7.32
N PHE A 412 1.46 -24.34 6.65
CA PHE A 412 0.57 -23.94 5.56
C PHE A 412 -0.91 -24.00 5.94
N ASP A 413 -1.23 -24.53 7.12
CA ASP A 413 -2.59 -24.61 7.63
C ASP A 413 -3.09 -23.21 8.06
N SER A 414 -4.26 -22.81 7.55
CA SER A 414 -4.84 -21.49 7.82
C SER A 414 -5.10 -21.23 9.30
N ASP A 415 -5.62 -22.23 10.02
CA ASP A 415 -5.90 -22.13 11.46
C ASP A 415 -4.62 -21.81 12.24
N THR A 416 -3.49 -22.36 11.78
CA THR A 416 -2.18 -22.15 12.35
C THR A 416 -1.52 -20.84 11.90
N LEU A 417 -1.76 -20.41 10.66
CA LEU A 417 -1.15 -19.21 10.07
C LEU A 417 -1.80 -17.90 10.52
N VAL A 418 -3.10 -17.88 10.83
CA VAL A 418 -3.80 -16.68 11.29
C VAL A 418 -3.06 -15.98 12.44
N PRO A 419 -2.67 -16.66 13.54
CA PRO A 419 -1.89 -16.04 14.63
C PRO A 419 -0.55 -15.43 14.21
N TYR A 420 0.06 -15.89 13.11
CA TYR A 420 1.32 -15.33 12.60
C TYR A 420 1.09 -14.08 11.78
N ILE A 421 0.01 -14.01 11.01
CA ILE A 421 -0.40 -12.80 10.30
C ILE A 421 -0.83 -11.72 11.31
N GLU A 422 -1.52 -12.13 12.39
CA GLU A 422 -1.88 -11.27 13.52
C GLU A 422 -0.69 -10.73 14.32
N LYS A 423 0.56 -11.15 14.05
CA LYS A 423 1.76 -10.49 14.61
C LYS A 423 2.03 -9.14 13.95
N PHE A 424 1.51 -8.90 12.74
CA PHE A 424 1.69 -7.64 12.02
C PHE A 424 0.69 -6.60 12.51
N THR A 425 1.02 -5.88 13.58
CA THR A 425 0.13 -4.94 14.28
C THR A 425 0.85 -3.62 14.55
N TYR A 426 0.26 -2.77 15.39
CA TYR A 426 0.88 -1.54 15.87
C TYR A 426 2.30 -1.77 16.38
N GLY A 427 3.24 -0.93 15.94
CA GLY A 427 4.64 -1.03 16.35
C GLY A 427 5.41 -2.23 15.77
N ASN A 428 4.72 -3.15 15.09
CA ASN A 428 5.32 -4.26 14.35
C ASN A 428 4.68 -4.42 12.96
N PRO A 429 4.67 -3.38 12.11
CA PRO A 429 4.10 -3.49 10.76
C PRO A 429 4.97 -4.40 9.90
N PHE A 430 4.32 -5.15 9.00
CA PHE A 430 5.01 -5.74 7.87
C PHE A 430 5.44 -4.64 6.90
N VAL A 431 6.74 -4.60 6.54
CA VAL A 431 7.28 -3.56 5.66
C VAL A 431 7.62 -4.18 4.31
N ALA A 432 6.78 -3.89 3.31
CA ALA A 432 7.02 -4.22 1.91
C ALA A 432 6.86 -2.98 1.06
N THR A 433 5.96 -2.96 0.06
CA THR A 433 5.70 -1.73 -0.71
C THR A 433 5.16 -0.63 0.21
N ARG A 434 4.49 -1.02 1.29
CA ARG A 434 3.98 -0.13 2.34
C ARG A 434 4.27 -0.71 3.73
N LYS A 435 3.96 0.07 4.77
CA LYS A 435 3.93 -0.41 6.15
C LYS A 435 2.53 -0.95 6.46
N VAL A 436 2.35 -2.25 6.29
CA VAL A 436 1.07 -2.95 6.48
C VAL A 436 0.98 -3.43 7.92
N ALA A 437 -0.06 -3.03 8.63
CA ALA A 437 -0.41 -3.57 9.93
C ALA A 437 -1.92 -3.82 9.98
N PHE A 438 -2.33 -4.77 10.81
CA PHE A 438 -3.73 -5.13 11.01
C PHE A 438 -4.19 -4.75 12.41
N TYR A 439 -5.43 -4.28 12.51
CA TYR A 439 -6.10 -4.14 13.79
C TYR A 439 -6.23 -5.53 14.46
N PRO A 440 -5.79 -5.68 15.72
CA PRO A 440 -5.80 -6.97 16.39
C PRO A 440 -7.24 -7.41 16.72
N LYS A 441 -7.38 -8.68 17.07
CA LYS A 441 -8.64 -9.23 17.58
C LYS A 441 -9.23 -8.38 18.70
N GLY A 442 -10.51 -8.05 18.59
CA GLY A 442 -11.25 -7.22 19.53
C GLY A 442 -10.93 -5.74 19.46
N ALA A 443 -10.16 -5.28 18.46
CA ALA A 443 -9.87 -3.87 18.28
C ALA A 443 -11.10 -3.09 17.80
N TRP A 444 -11.09 -1.80 18.17
CA TRP A 444 -12.06 -0.84 17.69
C TRP A 444 -11.39 0.07 16.66
N GLY A 445 -12.08 0.29 15.55
CA GLY A 445 -11.71 1.24 14.53
C GLY A 445 -11.97 2.67 14.97
N PRO A 446 -11.54 3.65 14.15
CA PRO A 446 -11.66 5.07 14.47
C PRO A 446 -13.12 5.58 14.47
N ASP A 447 -14.06 4.84 13.88
CA ASP A 447 -15.51 5.09 13.96
C ASP A 447 -16.17 4.49 15.21
N GLY A 448 -15.40 3.82 16.08
CA GLY A 448 -15.93 3.12 17.24
C GLY A 448 -16.64 1.81 16.91
N THR A 449 -16.42 1.22 15.73
CA THR A 449 -16.91 -0.13 15.38
C THR A 449 -15.78 -1.16 15.38
N ARG A 450 -16.11 -2.45 15.24
CA ARG A 450 -15.09 -3.51 15.20
C ARG A 450 -14.24 -3.41 13.93
N ALA A 451 -12.92 -3.45 14.11
CA ALA A 451 -11.96 -3.31 13.02
C ALA A 451 -11.04 -4.52 12.88
N ASP A 452 -11.33 -5.64 13.54
CA ASP A 452 -10.55 -6.88 13.49
C ASP A 452 -10.08 -7.20 12.05
N HIS A 453 -8.77 -7.36 11.89
CA HIS A 453 -8.09 -7.67 10.63
C HIS A 453 -8.23 -6.65 9.49
N ASP A 454 -8.78 -5.47 9.77
CA ASP A 454 -8.71 -4.33 8.87
C ASP A 454 -7.30 -3.71 8.89
N LEU A 455 -6.94 -2.95 7.85
CA LEU A 455 -5.70 -2.20 7.80
C LEU A 455 -5.69 -1.14 8.90
N VAL A 456 -4.59 -1.09 9.66
CA VAL A 456 -4.33 0.03 10.56
C VAL A 456 -4.17 1.29 9.72
N TRP A 457 -5.04 2.25 9.96
CA TRP A 457 -5.02 3.54 9.29
C TRP A 457 -4.12 4.54 10.03
N GLY A 458 -3.30 5.28 9.27
CA GLY A 458 -2.51 6.39 9.80
C GLY A 458 -1.23 6.67 9.03
N ASP A 459 -0.58 7.80 9.33
CA ASP A 459 0.62 8.28 8.64
C ASP A 459 1.82 7.31 8.72
N ASP A 460 1.93 6.56 9.82
CA ASP A 460 2.97 5.53 10.00
C ASP A 460 2.64 4.18 9.36
N TYR A 461 1.43 4.03 8.82
CA TYR A 461 0.88 2.79 8.27
C TYR A 461 0.33 3.03 6.85
N VAL A 462 -0.91 2.62 6.59
CA VAL A 462 -1.60 2.88 5.32
C VAL A 462 -2.59 4.02 5.53
N LYS A 463 -2.43 5.11 4.78
CA LYS A 463 -3.34 6.25 4.76
C LYS A 463 -3.42 6.80 3.35
N ASN A 464 -4.58 7.28 2.95
CA ASN A 464 -4.70 7.89 1.63
C ASN A 464 -4.03 9.27 1.67
N TRP A 465 -2.95 9.44 0.90
CA TRP A 465 -2.29 10.74 0.82
C TRP A 465 -3.08 11.70 -0.05
N MET A 466 -2.94 13.00 0.20
CA MET A 466 -3.50 14.00 -0.69
C MET A 466 -2.49 14.26 -1.80
N ALA A 467 -2.88 13.93 -3.01
CA ALA A 467 -2.13 14.19 -4.21
C ALA A 467 -2.85 15.23 -5.07
N GLN A 468 -2.10 15.84 -5.98
CA GLN A 468 -2.64 16.77 -6.95
C GLN A 468 -1.96 16.56 -8.30
N TRP A 469 -2.72 16.75 -9.38
CA TRP A 469 -2.16 16.90 -10.71
C TRP A 469 -1.64 18.32 -10.92
N GLN A 470 -0.35 18.44 -11.23
CA GLN A 470 0.32 19.71 -11.52
C GLN A 470 1.31 19.57 -12.67
N ASN A 471 1.14 20.39 -13.70
CA ASN A 471 1.99 20.44 -14.89
C ASN A 471 2.32 19.05 -15.46
N GLY A 472 1.32 18.19 -15.61
CA GLY A 472 1.51 16.83 -16.14
C GLY A 472 2.12 15.82 -15.18
N LYS A 473 2.17 16.11 -13.88
CA LYS A 473 2.72 15.19 -12.88
C LYS A 473 1.81 15.09 -11.67
N GLN A 474 1.73 13.90 -11.10
CA GLN A 474 1.20 13.70 -9.77
C GLN A 474 2.23 14.13 -8.73
N VAL A 475 1.80 14.97 -7.81
CA VAL A 475 2.59 15.42 -6.66
C VAL A 475 1.83 15.12 -5.38
N VAL A 476 2.56 14.84 -4.29
CA VAL A 476 1.96 14.74 -2.94
C VAL A 476 1.97 16.13 -2.34
N ILE A 477 0.81 16.59 -1.88
CA ILE A 477 0.65 17.90 -1.21
C ILE A 477 0.43 17.75 0.31
N SER A 478 0.07 16.55 0.78
CA SER A 478 -0.07 16.21 2.19
C SER A 478 0.05 14.69 2.39
N PRO A 479 0.67 14.19 3.47
CA PRO A 479 1.16 14.93 4.65
C PRO A 479 2.49 15.66 4.42
N SER A 480 2.79 16.66 5.27
CA SER A 480 3.94 17.56 5.10
C SER A 480 5.31 16.89 5.11
N TRP A 481 5.46 15.76 5.80
CA TRP A 481 6.70 14.99 5.82
C TRP A 481 6.98 14.24 4.51
N LEU A 482 5.97 14.11 3.65
CA LEU A 482 6.03 13.47 2.34
C LEU A 482 5.82 14.45 1.17
N ALA A 483 5.19 15.60 1.44
CA ALA A 483 4.81 16.56 0.44
C ALA A 483 6.03 16.99 -0.41
N ASN A 484 5.85 16.97 -1.73
CA ASN A 484 6.87 17.33 -2.71
C ASN A 484 6.44 18.48 -3.63
N ALA A 485 5.27 19.06 -3.38
CA ALA A 485 4.79 20.30 -3.97
C ALA A 485 3.80 21.00 -3.03
N ASP A 486 3.64 22.30 -3.23
CA ASP A 486 2.59 23.08 -2.57
C ASP A 486 1.25 22.93 -3.32
N LEU A 487 0.15 23.16 -2.60
CA LEU A 487 -1.19 23.23 -3.20
C LEU A 487 -1.23 24.31 -4.29
N LYS A 488 -1.78 23.97 -5.47
CA LYS A 488 -2.11 24.93 -6.52
C LYS A 488 -3.60 24.99 -6.74
N LEU A 489 -4.14 26.19 -6.86
CA LEU A 489 -5.55 26.39 -7.17
C LEU A 489 -5.74 26.67 -8.66
N PRO A 490 -6.86 26.23 -9.25
CA PRO A 490 -7.19 26.61 -10.61
C PRO A 490 -7.32 28.13 -10.73
N PRO A 491 -6.86 28.76 -11.84
CA PRO A 491 -6.92 30.22 -12.00
C PRO A 491 -8.35 30.77 -12.08
N TRP A 492 -9.34 29.90 -12.29
CA TRP A 492 -10.77 30.23 -12.28
C TRP A 492 -11.44 30.08 -10.90
N PHE A 493 -10.73 29.54 -9.91
CA PHE A 493 -11.19 29.47 -8.53
C PHE A 493 -10.84 30.78 -7.82
N LYS A 494 -11.84 31.64 -7.57
CA LYS A 494 -11.69 32.99 -6.99
C LYS A 494 -12.62 33.21 -5.82
#